data_AF-A0A2E3LU34-F1
#
_entry.id   AF-A0A2E3LU34-F1
#
_cell.length_a   1.000
_cell.length_b   1.000
_cell.length_c   1.000
_cell.angle_alpha   90.00
_cell.angle_beta   90.00
_cell.angle_gamma   90.00
#
_symmetry.space_group_name_H-M   'P 1'
#
loop_
_entity.id
_entity.type
_entity.pdbx_description
1 polymer ?
#
loop_
_entity_poly.entity_id
_entity_poly.type
_entity_poly.pdbx_seq_one_letter_code
_entity_poly.pdbx_strand_id
1 'polypeptide(L)'
;METWYTVERKNALEGLKTGNLQISTSCGVLTEGFDEPSISCIIMARPTRFKGLYIQCVGRGLRLHPSKEDCLVLDFADEGHNLETTISFSKAIPEVQEKKNQESQEEKGKRNHQLHITRNCDEEFDLIGTAKFIWVSIGDGEWSLEDDNRNEIIISPKETGYVAQVLWKEGGKNWVVENPIPLEYCFGCCEDFARKRFKLDFASTDSPWVKRRDQATTGQVTTLSKKGISAENLSKSEASIKIREVFAKERKSRRNMQTTPATEKQISFLRRIGISTTEDMSKLEAKRTIADWRKNKKPVKT
;
A
#
# COMPACT_ATOMS: atom_id res chain seq x y z
N MET A 1 -25.36 20.52 -18.24
CA MET A 1 -24.17 19.68 -17.98
C MET A 1 -22.90 20.49 -17.72
N GLU A 2 -22.87 21.81 -17.89
CA GLU A 2 -21.63 22.60 -17.67
C GLU A 2 -21.43 23.06 -16.22
N THR A 3 -22.50 23.08 -15.41
CA THR A 3 -22.46 23.60 -14.04
C THR A 3 -21.86 22.61 -13.02
N TRP A 4 -22.06 21.31 -13.19
CA TRP A 4 -21.56 20.29 -12.25
C TRP A 4 -20.02 20.13 -12.32
N TYR A 5 -19.45 20.18 -13.52
CA TYR A 5 -18.01 20.05 -13.76
C TYR A 5 -17.21 21.18 -13.08
N THR A 6 -17.81 22.37 -13.02
CA THR A 6 -17.19 23.56 -12.41
C THR A 6 -17.21 23.48 -10.88
N VAL A 7 -18.27 22.93 -10.28
CA VAL A 7 -18.40 22.76 -8.82
C VAL A 7 -17.45 21.68 -8.32
N GLU A 8 -17.40 20.51 -8.97
CA GLU A 8 -16.48 19.43 -8.57
C GLU A 8 -15.01 19.83 -8.70
N ARG A 9 -14.65 20.50 -9.81
CA ARG A 9 -13.30 21.05 -9.99
C ARG A 9 -12.96 22.05 -8.90
N LYS A 10 -13.88 22.97 -8.59
CA LYS A 10 -13.66 23.98 -7.54
C LYS A 10 -13.47 23.31 -6.17
N ASN A 11 -14.31 22.34 -5.83
CA ASN A 11 -14.21 21.58 -4.58
C ASN A 11 -12.89 20.80 -4.49
N ALA A 12 -12.42 20.21 -5.59
CA ALA A 12 -11.15 19.49 -5.64
C ALA A 12 -9.96 20.44 -5.43
N LEU A 13 -9.99 21.63 -6.04
CA LEU A 13 -8.95 22.65 -5.88
C LEU A 13 -8.96 23.27 -4.47
N GLU A 14 -10.14 23.55 -3.92
CA GLU A 14 -10.28 24.00 -2.54
C GLU A 14 -9.80 22.93 -1.55
N GLY A 15 -10.16 21.66 -1.79
CA GLY A 15 -9.68 20.54 -0.98
C GLY A 15 -8.16 20.38 -1.02
N LEU A 16 -7.53 20.61 -2.18
CA LEU A 16 -6.07 20.61 -2.31
C LEU A 16 -5.45 21.77 -1.52
N LYS A 17 -6.04 22.96 -1.60
CA LYS A 17 -5.57 24.16 -0.90
C LYS A 17 -5.69 24.06 0.62
N THR A 18 -6.76 23.44 1.13
CA THR A 18 -6.96 23.23 2.57
C THR A 18 -6.20 22.01 3.11
N GLY A 19 -5.61 21.20 2.23
CA GLY A 19 -4.97 19.93 2.59
C GLY A 19 -5.94 18.77 2.82
N ASN A 20 -7.25 18.97 2.64
CA ASN A 20 -8.26 17.91 2.70
C ASN A 20 -8.07 16.86 1.59
N LEU A 21 -7.51 17.29 0.45
CA LEU A 21 -7.02 16.43 -0.62
C LEU A 21 -5.51 16.57 -0.70
N GLN A 22 -4.80 15.46 -0.65
CA GLN A 22 -3.33 15.45 -0.69
C GLN A 22 -2.79 15.33 -2.12
N ILE A 23 -3.59 14.79 -3.05
CA ILE A 23 -3.17 14.49 -4.42
C ILE A 23 -4.27 14.95 -5.37
N SER A 24 -3.87 15.65 -6.43
CA SER A 24 -4.72 16.00 -7.56
C SER A 24 -4.05 15.56 -8.85
N THR A 25 -4.76 14.78 -9.66
CA THR A 25 -4.29 14.30 -10.96
C THR A 25 -5.03 15.03 -12.07
N SER A 26 -4.31 15.38 -13.15
CA SER A 26 -4.92 15.99 -14.32
C SER A 26 -4.24 15.58 -15.60
N CYS A 27 -5.01 15.48 -16.68
CA CYS A 27 -4.52 15.20 -18.02
C CYS A 27 -4.59 16.48 -18.87
N GLY A 28 -3.56 17.34 -18.80
CA GLY A 28 -3.47 18.55 -19.63
C GLY A 28 -4.41 19.71 -19.24
N VAL A 29 -5.08 19.64 -18.08
CA VAL A 29 -6.06 20.65 -17.64
C VAL A 29 -5.54 21.56 -16.53
N LEU A 30 -4.49 21.16 -15.81
CA LEU A 30 -3.79 22.00 -14.82
C LEU A 30 -2.51 22.64 -15.38
N THR A 31 -2.26 22.47 -16.69
CA THR A 31 -1.15 23.13 -17.39
C THR A 31 -1.41 24.60 -17.69
N GLU A 32 -2.64 25.10 -17.48
CA GLU A 32 -3.05 26.50 -17.63
C GLU A 32 -3.98 26.90 -16.46
N GLY A 33 -3.85 28.13 -15.96
CA GLY A 33 -4.78 28.71 -14.97
C GLY A 33 -4.75 28.15 -13.53
N PHE A 34 -3.96 27.12 -13.23
CA PHE A 34 -3.82 26.57 -11.88
C PHE A 34 -2.60 27.16 -11.13
N ASP A 35 -2.86 27.94 -10.09
CA ASP A 35 -1.84 28.63 -9.30
C ASP A 35 -2.00 28.35 -7.80
N GLU A 36 -1.33 27.30 -7.32
CA GLU A 36 -1.34 26.92 -5.92
C GLU A 36 0.11 26.77 -5.41
N PRO A 37 0.67 27.79 -4.72
CA PRO A 37 2.06 27.79 -4.27
C PRO A 37 2.39 26.73 -3.21
N SER A 38 1.40 26.22 -2.47
CA SER A 38 1.62 25.22 -1.41
C SER A 38 2.07 23.84 -1.92
N ILE A 39 1.98 23.58 -3.23
CA ILE A 39 2.41 22.32 -3.84
C ILE A 39 3.90 22.09 -3.60
N SER A 40 4.23 20.98 -2.92
CA SER A 40 5.60 20.53 -2.63
C SER A 40 6.01 19.27 -3.38
N CYS A 41 5.12 18.65 -4.16
CA CYS A 41 5.43 17.46 -4.95
C CYS A 41 4.78 17.53 -6.33
N ILE A 42 5.56 17.23 -7.38
CA ILE A 42 5.10 17.12 -8.77
C ILE A 42 5.40 15.70 -9.27
N ILE A 43 4.35 15.01 -9.73
CA ILE A 43 4.45 13.68 -10.32
C ILE A 43 4.31 13.79 -11.84
N MET A 44 5.40 13.56 -12.56
CA MET A 44 5.45 13.51 -14.02
C MET A 44 5.16 12.09 -14.49
N ALA A 45 3.87 11.76 -14.60
CA ALA A 45 3.39 10.49 -15.15
C ALA A 45 3.11 10.56 -16.67
N ARG A 46 3.76 11.50 -17.38
CA ARG A 46 3.59 11.70 -18.82
C ARG A 46 4.96 11.71 -19.50
N PRO A 47 5.17 10.93 -20.57
CA PRO A 47 6.37 11.04 -21.39
C PRO A 47 6.41 12.43 -22.05
N THR A 48 7.21 13.34 -21.48
CA THR A 48 7.23 14.76 -21.85
C THR A 48 8.51 15.09 -22.61
N ARG A 49 8.49 14.83 -23.92
CA ARG A 49 9.66 15.07 -24.80
C ARG A 49 10.02 16.55 -24.95
N PHE A 50 9.04 17.46 -24.81
CA PHE A 50 9.28 18.89 -24.94
C PHE A 50 9.70 19.51 -23.59
N LYS A 51 10.96 19.91 -23.48
CA LYS A 51 11.55 20.52 -22.28
C LYS A 51 10.77 21.73 -21.75
N GLY A 52 10.22 22.56 -22.63
CA GLY A 52 9.46 23.75 -22.20
C GLY A 52 8.20 23.38 -21.42
N LEU A 53 7.50 22.32 -21.82
CA LEU A 53 6.32 21.83 -21.11
C LEU A 53 6.72 21.19 -19.77
N TYR A 54 7.85 20.48 -19.74
CA TYR A 54 8.40 19.94 -18.49
C TYR A 54 8.70 21.05 -17.46
N ILE A 55 9.40 22.11 -17.89
CA ILE A 55 9.70 23.28 -17.06
C ILE A 55 8.41 23.98 -16.59
N GLN A 56 7.40 24.10 -17.46
CA GLN A 56 6.11 24.67 -17.08
C GLN A 56 5.38 23.82 -16.04
N CYS A 57 5.44 22.49 -16.14
CA CYS A 57 4.85 21.58 -15.16
C CYS A 57 5.59 21.64 -13.81
N VAL A 58 6.90 21.46 -13.83
CA VAL A 58 7.74 21.47 -12.61
C VAL A 58 7.76 22.85 -11.95
N GLY A 59 7.82 23.92 -12.75
CA GLY A 59 7.83 25.30 -12.28
C GLY A 59 6.62 25.67 -11.42
N ARG A 60 5.50 24.94 -11.54
CA ARG A 60 4.34 25.13 -10.65
C ARG A 60 4.65 24.76 -9.20
N GLY A 61 5.46 23.72 -8.97
CA GLY A 61 5.91 23.29 -7.65
C GLY A 61 7.05 24.13 -7.07
N LEU A 62 7.76 24.92 -7.89
CA LEU A 62 8.91 25.73 -7.46
C LEU A 62 8.57 27.12 -6.89
N ARG A 63 7.28 27.47 -6.80
CA ARG A 63 6.85 28.75 -6.19
C ARG A 63 7.15 28.78 -4.70
N LEU A 64 7.56 29.91 -4.13
CA LEU A 64 7.82 29.99 -2.69
C LEU A 64 6.54 29.90 -1.86
N HIS A 65 6.57 29.16 -0.74
CA HIS A 65 5.47 29.07 0.21
C HIS A 65 6.03 28.87 1.64
N PRO A 66 5.46 29.51 2.69
CA PRO A 66 6.03 29.44 4.05
C PRO A 66 6.14 28.03 4.64
N SER A 67 5.29 27.10 4.22
CA SER A 67 5.30 25.71 4.69
C SER A 67 6.10 24.76 3.80
N LYS A 68 6.92 25.29 2.88
CA LYS A 68 7.63 24.52 1.87
C LYS A 68 9.11 24.89 1.85
N GLU A 69 9.96 23.92 2.14
CA GLU A 69 11.42 24.06 2.11
C GLU A 69 12.00 23.61 0.77
N ASP A 70 11.43 22.56 0.17
CA ASP A 70 11.84 21.99 -1.10
C ASP A 70 10.63 21.56 -1.95
N CYS A 71 10.89 21.14 -3.19
CA CYS A 71 9.89 20.56 -4.08
C CYS A 71 10.40 19.22 -4.61
N LEU A 72 9.70 18.13 -4.29
CA LEU A 72 9.98 16.81 -4.81
C LEU A 72 9.44 16.67 -6.24
N VAL A 73 10.28 16.24 -7.18
CA VAL A 73 9.86 15.97 -8.57
C VAL A 73 10.06 14.47 -8.83
N LEU A 74 8.95 13.78 -9.08
CA LEU A 74 8.94 12.35 -9.38
C LEU A 74 8.66 12.16 -10.86
N ASP A 75 9.68 11.76 -11.62
CA ASP A 75 9.56 11.53 -13.05
C ASP A 75 9.61 10.05 -13.38
N PHE A 76 8.55 9.56 -14.03
CA PHE A 76 8.40 8.16 -14.43
C PHE A 76 8.72 7.95 -15.92
N ALA A 77 9.12 9.00 -16.65
CA ALA A 77 9.49 8.92 -18.06
C ALA A 77 11.02 8.77 -18.26
N ASP A 78 11.40 7.76 -19.07
CA ASP A 78 12.75 7.22 -19.25
C ASP A 78 13.74 8.09 -20.08
N GLU A 79 13.62 9.42 -20.06
CA GLU A 79 14.55 10.30 -20.78
C GLU A 79 15.07 11.42 -19.87
N GLY A 80 16.38 11.41 -19.58
CA GLY A 80 17.03 12.37 -18.68
C GLY A 80 16.75 13.83 -19.05
N HIS A 81 16.02 14.53 -18.18
CA HIS A 81 15.68 15.93 -18.35
C HIS A 81 16.64 16.84 -17.55
N ASN A 82 17.18 17.86 -18.21
CA ASN A 82 17.88 18.98 -17.54
C ASN A 82 16.93 20.18 -17.46
N LEU A 83 16.81 20.77 -16.26
CA LEU A 83 16.08 22.02 -16.04
C LEU A 83 16.91 23.19 -16.57
N GLU A 84 16.50 23.73 -17.71
CA GLU A 84 17.14 24.90 -18.32
C GLU A 84 16.57 26.18 -17.71
N THR A 85 17.44 27.10 -17.28
CA THR A 85 17.04 28.41 -16.73
C THR A 85 16.78 29.42 -17.85
N THR A 86 16.15 30.56 -17.53
CA THR A 86 15.80 31.63 -18.49
C THR A 86 17.00 32.13 -19.34
N ILE A 87 18.23 31.94 -18.83
CA ILE A 87 19.48 32.28 -19.53
C ILE A 87 19.81 31.26 -20.65
N SER A 88 19.41 29.99 -20.51
CA SER A 88 19.58 29.00 -21.58
C SER A 88 18.68 29.27 -22.78
N PHE A 89 17.54 29.94 -22.58
CA PHE A 89 16.61 30.32 -23.66
C PHE A 89 17.11 31.48 -24.51
N SER A 90 17.94 32.39 -23.99
CA SER A 90 18.44 33.54 -24.76
C SER A 90 19.44 33.15 -25.85
N LYS A 91 20.03 31.96 -25.78
CA LYS A 91 20.90 31.40 -26.84
C LYS A 91 20.14 30.70 -27.97
N ALA A 92 18.84 30.44 -27.81
CA ALA A 92 18.02 29.69 -28.75
C ALA A 92 17.18 30.58 -29.69
N ILE A 93 17.24 31.90 -29.54
CA ILE A 93 16.57 32.86 -30.42
C ILE A 93 17.55 33.28 -31.51
N PRO A 94 17.32 32.95 -32.79
CA PRO A 94 18.12 33.49 -33.89
C PRO A 94 17.90 35.00 -33.97
N GLU A 95 18.98 35.75 -33.73
CA GLU A 95 19.24 37.16 -34.06
C GLU A 95 18.02 38.08 -34.26
N VAL A 96 17.67 38.85 -33.22
CA VAL A 96 17.11 40.19 -33.43
C VAL A 96 18.24 41.20 -33.25
N GLN A 97 18.51 41.90 -34.35
CA GLN A 97 19.57 42.88 -34.51
C GLN A 97 19.60 43.97 -33.43
N GLU A 98 20.82 44.41 -33.18
CA GLU A 98 21.27 45.46 -32.27
C GLU A 98 20.37 46.70 -32.21
N LYS A 99 20.15 47.19 -30.98
CA LYS A 99 20.45 48.59 -30.66
C LYS A 99 21.19 48.67 -29.34
N LYS A 100 22.45 49.10 -29.44
CA LYS A 100 23.26 49.64 -28.35
C LYS A 100 22.45 50.70 -27.60
N ASN A 101 22.47 50.64 -26.27
CA ASN A 101 22.71 51.84 -25.47
C ASN A 101 23.51 51.46 -24.22
N GLN A 102 24.48 52.33 -23.96
CA GLN A 102 25.54 52.21 -22.98
C GLN A 102 25.03 52.55 -21.57
N GLU A 103 25.86 52.19 -20.58
CA GLU A 103 25.81 52.54 -19.15
C GLU A 103 24.79 51.71 -18.34
N SER A 104 25.17 50.96 -17.30
CA SER A 104 26.20 51.22 -16.30
C SER A 104 27.01 49.97 -15.95
N GLN A 105 28.33 50.14 -15.87
CA GLN A 105 29.23 49.24 -15.16
C GLN A 105 29.06 49.49 -13.66
N GLU A 106 28.29 48.66 -12.97
CA GLU A 106 28.43 48.47 -11.52
C GLU A 106 28.35 46.96 -11.21
N GLU A 107 29.51 46.43 -10.85
CA GLU A 107 29.79 45.23 -10.05
C GLU A 107 28.71 44.12 -10.01
N LYS A 108 28.53 43.41 -11.12
CA LYS A 108 27.93 42.07 -11.07
C LYS A 108 29.02 41.04 -10.83
N GLY A 109 29.31 40.80 -9.55
CA GLY A 109 30.00 39.58 -9.12
C GLY A 109 29.38 38.37 -9.83
N LYS A 110 30.21 37.61 -10.53
CA LYS A 110 29.82 36.41 -11.29
C LYS A 110 29.13 35.39 -10.37
N ARG A 111 27.81 35.50 -10.19
CA ARG A 111 27.02 34.41 -9.62
C ARG A 111 26.63 33.48 -10.75
N ASN A 112 27.56 32.60 -11.12
CA ASN A 112 27.29 31.40 -11.90
C ASN A 112 26.21 30.61 -11.16
N HIS A 113 24.94 30.77 -11.52
CA HIS A 113 23.89 29.85 -11.09
C HIS A 113 23.94 28.63 -12.03
N GLN A 114 25.06 27.91 -11.97
CA GLN A 114 25.07 26.52 -12.41
C GLN A 114 24.33 25.77 -11.31
N LEU A 115 23.20 25.15 -11.63
CA LEU A 115 22.48 24.29 -10.68
C LEU A 115 23.48 23.25 -10.16
N HIS A 116 23.88 23.41 -8.91
CA HIS A 116 24.74 22.45 -8.25
C HIS A 116 23.83 21.28 -7.92
N ILE A 117 24.03 20.13 -8.59
CA ILE A 117 23.46 18.88 -8.12
C ILE A 117 24.17 18.59 -6.81
N THR A 118 23.58 19.04 -5.70
CA THR A 118 24.17 18.97 -4.37
C THR A 118 24.43 17.52 -3.95
N ARG A 119 23.65 16.59 -4.52
CA ARG A 119 23.76 15.15 -4.25
C ARG A 119 23.16 14.37 -5.41
N ASN A 120 23.95 13.49 -6.01
CA ASN A 120 23.41 12.41 -6.85
C ASN A 120 23.19 11.24 -5.89
N CYS A 121 21.93 10.99 -5.52
CA CYS A 121 21.58 9.91 -4.62
C CYS A 121 21.06 8.75 -5.45
N ASP A 122 21.93 7.80 -5.79
CA ASP A 122 21.54 6.42 -6.11
C ASP A 122 21.16 5.67 -4.81
N GLU A 123 20.40 6.34 -3.93
CA GLU A 123 19.89 5.75 -2.71
C GLU A 123 18.49 5.21 -3.03
N GLU A 124 18.27 3.93 -2.76
CA GLU A 124 16.96 3.30 -2.87
C GLU A 124 16.01 4.02 -1.89
N PHE A 125 15.15 4.87 -2.43
CA PHE A 125 14.25 5.72 -1.68
C PHE A 125 12.82 5.19 -1.80
N ASP A 126 12.21 4.96 -0.64
CA ASP A 126 10.85 4.48 -0.50
C ASP A 126 9.83 5.59 -0.83
N LEU A 127 9.57 5.76 -2.14
CA LEU A 127 8.73 6.79 -2.75
C LEU A 127 7.31 6.88 -2.18
N ILE A 128 6.76 5.74 -1.74
CA ILE A 128 5.35 5.59 -1.40
C ILE A 128 5.19 5.44 0.12
N GLY A 129 6.32 5.43 0.84
CA GLY A 129 6.38 5.03 2.23
C GLY A 129 6.28 3.51 2.35
N THR A 130 7.00 2.99 3.33
CA THR A 130 7.07 1.55 3.57
C THR A 130 5.65 1.10 3.82
N ALA A 131 5.22 0.03 3.14
CA ALA A 131 3.86 -0.48 3.27
C ALA A 131 3.46 -0.40 4.75
N LYS A 132 2.48 0.48 5.06
CA LYS A 132 2.11 0.77 6.45
C LYS A 132 1.53 -0.47 7.14
N PHE A 133 1.31 -1.52 6.36
CA PHE A 133 0.66 -2.76 6.74
C PHE A 133 1.54 -3.95 6.43
N ILE A 134 1.56 -4.89 7.36
CA ILE A 134 2.22 -6.18 7.22
C ILE A 134 1.22 -7.15 6.60
N TRP A 135 1.24 -7.23 5.28
CA TRP A 135 0.52 -8.24 4.52
C TRP A 135 1.24 -9.58 4.57
N VAL A 136 0.47 -10.66 4.63
CA VAL A 136 1.03 -12.01 4.72
C VAL A 136 0.48 -12.88 3.61
N SER A 137 1.37 -13.50 2.82
CA SER A 137 0.98 -14.44 1.78
C SER A 137 0.48 -15.74 2.40
N ILE A 138 -0.73 -16.15 2.03
CA ILE A 138 -1.36 -17.39 2.52
C ILE A 138 -1.38 -18.49 1.44
N GLY A 139 -0.62 -18.32 0.37
CA GLY A 139 -0.52 -19.24 -0.77
C GLY A 139 -1.65 -19.07 -1.79
N ASP A 140 -1.51 -19.69 -2.96
CA ASP A 140 -2.44 -19.60 -4.10
C ASP A 140 -2.70 -18.16 -4.60
N GLY A 141 -1.70 -17.28 -4.45
CA GLY A 141 -1.84 -15.86 -4.79
C GLY A 141 -2.73 -15.06 -3.85
N GLU A 142 -3.15 -15.64 -2.71
CA GLU A 142 -3.96 -14.94 -1.72
C GLU A 142 -3.10 -14.24 -0.65
N TRP A 143 -3.61 -13.12 -0.16
CA TRP A 143 -2.97 -12.30 0.86
C TRP A 143 -3.93 -12.03 2.01
N SER A 144 -3.39 -11.95 3.22
CA SER A 144 -4.14 -11.70 4.46
C SER A 144 -3.56 -10.51 5.21
N LEU A 145 -4.45 -9.63 5.67
CA LEU A 145 -4.17 -8.55 6.62
C LEU A 145 -5.08 -8.72 7.83
N GLU A 146 -4.50 -8.92 9.02
CA GLU A 146 -5.25 -9.08 10.26
C GLU A 146 -4.99 -7.91 11.22
N ASP A 147 -6.06 -7.43 11.86
CA ASP A 147 -6.00 -6.41 12.91
C ASP A 147 -5.93 -7.00 14.33
N ASP A 148 -5.80 -6.14 15.33
CA ASP A 148 -5.70 -6.56 16.73
C ASP A 148 -6.95 -7.29 17.24
N ASN A 149 -8.11 -6.99 16.65
CA ASN A 149 -9.39 -7.55 17.00
C ASN A 149 -9.67 -8.87 16.28
N ARG A 150 -8.71 -9.38 15.49
CA ARG A 150 -8.82 -10.57 14.64
C ARG A 150 -9.81 -10.44 13.50
N ASN A 151 -10.10 -9.22 13.08
CA ASN A 151 -10.72 -8.97 11.78
C ASN A 151 -9.66 -9.20 10.70
N GLU A 152 -10.06 -9.79 9.60
CA GLU A 152 -9.13 -10.21 8.55
C GLU A 152 -9.63 -9.74 7.19
N ILE A 153 -8.80 -9.00 6.45
CA ILE A 153 -9.00 -8.74 5.04
C ILE A 153 -8.26 -9.80 4.25
N ILE A 154 -8.93 -10.39 3.27
CA ILE A 154 -8.35 -11.37 2.37
C ILE A 154 -8.46 -10.84 0.95
N ILE A 155 -7.33 -10.80 0.27
CA ILE A 155 -7.25 -10.57 -1.17
C ILE A 155 -7.11 -11.93 -1.84
N SER A 156 -7.96 -12.20 -2.83
CA SER A 156 -7.95 -13.46 -3.58
C SER A 156 -7.94 -13.19 -5.09
N PRO A 157 -7.19 -14.00 -5.87
CA PRO A 157 -7.16 -13.87 -7.31
C PRO A 157 -8.47 -14.35 -7.96
N LYS A 158 -8.80 -13.76 -9.10
CA LYS A 158 -9.87 -14.08 -10.05
C LYS A 158 -9.31 -14.08 -11.47
N GLU A 159 -10.10 -14.52 -12.45
CA GLU A 159 -9.67 -14.66 -13.85
C GLU A 159 -9.04 -13.38 -14.43
N THR A 160 -9.56 -12.20 -14.06
CA THR A 160 -9.16 -10.92 -14.64
C THR A 160 -8.51 -9.95 -13.64
N GLY A 161 -8.18 -10.40 -12.42
CA GLY A 161 -7.62 -9.53 -11.39
C GLY A 161 -7.80 -10.06 -9.97
N TYR A 162 -7.94 -9.17 -9.00
CA TYR A 162 -8.05 -9.49 -7.58
C TYR A 162 -9.29 -8.87 -6.96
N VAL A 163 -9.91 -9.63 -6.05
CA VAL A 163 -11.05 -9.17 -5.22
C VAL A 163 -10.65 -9.22 -3.76
N ALA A 164 -11.36 -8.46 -2.92
CA ALA A 164 -11.07 -8.41 -1.50
C ALA A 164 -12.33 -8.46 -0.65
N GLN A 165 -12.26 -9.26 0.41
CA GLN A 165 -13.32 -9.41 1.40
C GLN A 165 -12.78 -9.22 2.81
N VAL A 166 -13.57 -8.58 3.66
CA VAL A 166 -13.32 -8.50 5.10
C VAL A 166 -14.14 -9.56 5.82
N LEU A 167 -13.50 -10.24 6.76
CA LEU A 167 -14.08 -11.20 7.68
C LEU A 167 -14.03 -10.62 9.09
N TRP A 168 -15.18 -10.46 9.72
CA TRP A 168 -15.28 -9.96 11.08
C TRP A 168 -15.21 -11.12 12.09
N LYS A 169 -14.55 -10.89 13.23
CA LYS A 169 -14.47 -11.89 14.31
C LYS A 169 -15.86 -12.28 14.85
N GLU A 170 -16.77 -11.33 14.95
CA GLU A 170 -18.14 -11.52 15.44
C GLU A 170 -19.04 -12.27 14.44
N GLY A 171 -18.51 -12.57 13.25
CA GLY A 171 -19.27 -13.14 12.14
C GLY A 171 -19.69 -12.07 11.16
N GLY A 172 -19.82 -12.47 9.89
CA GLY A 172 -20.10 -11.57 8.79
C GLY A 172 -18.93 -11.44 7.83
N LYS A 173 -19.26 -11.33 6.55
CA LYS A 173 -18.32 -11.07 5.47
C LYS A 173 -18.86 -9.91 4.63
N ASN A 174 -17.98 -8.97 4.28
CA ASN A 174 -18.34 -7.86 3.39
C ASN A 174 -17.27 -7.74 2.30
N TRP A 175 -17.69 -7.32 1.11
CA TRP A 175 -16.77 -6.97 0.05
C TRP A 175 -16.12 -5.62 0.34
N VAL A 176 -14.80 -5.57 0.22
CA VAL A 176 -14.04 -4.32 0.13
C VAL A 176 -13.85 -3.97 -1.35
N VAL A 177 -13.58 -4.98 -2.17
CA VAL A 177 -13.47 -4.89 -3.61
C VAL A 177 -14.23 -6.08 -4.20
N GLU A 178 -15.39 -5.82 -4.79
CA GLU A 178 -16.25 -6.86 -5.39
C GLU A 178 -15.86 -7.16 -6.84
N ASN A 179 -15.54 -6.12 -7.61
CA ASN A 179 -15.13 -6.25 -9.02
C ASN A 179 -13.61 -6.47 -9.11
N PRO A 180 -13.11 -7.43 -9.90
CA PRO A 180 -11.68 -7.67 -10.01
C PRO A 180 -10.91 -6.44 -10.52
N ILE A 181 -9.89 -6.04 -9.77
CA ILE A 181 -8.95 -4.95 -10.13
C ILE A 181 -7.51 -5.44 -10.02
N PRO A 182 -6.50 -4.71 -10.58
CA PRO A 182 -5.10 -5.10 -10.42
C PRO A 182 -4.69 -5.17 -8.94
N LEU A 183 -3.70 -6.02 -8.63
CA LEU A 183 -3.31 -6.37 -7.27
C LEU A 183 -2.95 -5.15 -6.41
N GLU A 184 -2.22 -4.21 -7.01
CA GLU A 184 -1.69 -3.01 -6.37
C GLU A 184 -2.83 -2.07 -5.95
N TYR A 185 -3.84 -1.90 -6.82
CA TYR A 185 -5.05 -1.14 -6.49
C TYR A 185 -5.88 -1.85 -5.42
N CYS A 186 -5.94 -3.18 -5.45
CA CYS A 186 -6.62 -3.98 -4.45
C CYS A 186 -5.99 -3.79 -3.06
N PHE A 187 -4.65 -3.83 -2.97
CA PHE A 187 -3.92 -3.47 -1.75
C PHE A 187 -4.30 -2.06 -1.30
N GLY A 188 -4.23 -1.05 -2.18
CA GLY A 188 -4.57 0.33 -1.84
C GLY A 188 -5.98 0.49 -1.26
N CYS A 189 -7.00 -0.10 -1.89
CA CYS A 189 -8.39 -0.07 -1.39
C CYS A 189 -8.51 -0.75 -0.02
N CYS A 190 -7.86 -1.90 0.17
CA CYS A 190 -7.88 -2.62 1.44
C CYS A 190 -7.18 -1.86 2.56
N GLU A 191 -6.07 -1.21 2.26
CA GLU A 191 -5.33 -0.40 3.21
C GLU A 191 -6.12 0.85 3.64
N ASP A 192 -6.76 1.54 2.69
CA ASP A 192 -7.64 2.67 3.03
C ASP A 192 -8.83 2.23 3.90
N PHE A 193 -9.43 1.09 3.59
CA PHE A 193 -10.46 0.48 4.43
C PHE A 193 -9.93 0.16 5.83
N ALA A 194 -8.76 -0.46 5.93
CA ALA A 194 -8.12 -0.81 7.20
C ALA A 194 -7.82 0.44 8.04
N ARG A 195 -7.30 1.52 7.44
CA ARG A 195 -7.06 2.80 8.15
C ARG A 195 -8.31 3.35 8.82
N LYS A 196 -9.47 3.19 8.19
CA LYS A 196 -10.74 3.75 8.67
C LYS A 196 -11.45 2.88 9.69
N ARG A 197 -11.23 1.56 9.66
CA ARG A 197 -12.08 0.58 10.37
C ARG A 197 -11.34 -0.38 11.29
N PHE A 198 -10.05 -0.60 11.09
CA PHE A 198 -9.27 -1.57 11.86
C PHE A 198 -8.47 -0.91 12.97
N LYS A 199 -8.10 -1.71 13.98
CA LYS A 199 -7.11 -1.32 14.99
C LYS A 199 -5.73 -1.85 14.58
N LEU A 200 -4.80 -0.94 14.28
CA LEU A 200 -3.63 -1.23 13.45
C LEU A 200 -2.30 -1.45 14.21
N ASP A 201 -2.31 -1.58 15.54
CA ASP A 201 -1.08 -1.66 16.33
C ASP A 201 -0.27 -2.94 16.04
N PHE A 202 -0.92 -4.06 15.72
CA PHE A 202 -0.25 -5.26 15.24
C PHE A 202 -0.04 -5.22 13.73
N ALA A 203 -0.99 -4.71 12.96
CA ALA A 203 -0.91 -4.72 11.51
C ALA A 203 0.21 -3.81 10.95
N SER A 204 0.69 -2.83 11.71
CA SER A 204 1.62 -1.81 11.23
C SER A 204 3.09 -2.22 11.26
N THR A 205 3.85 -1.74 10.27
CA THR A 205 5.33 -1.80 10.22
C THR A 205 5.98 -0.83 11.21
N ASP A 206 5.25 0.19 11.65
CA ASP A 206 5.75 1.20 12.60
C ASP A 206 5.76 0.75 14.06
N SER A 207 5.22 -0.43 14.35
CA SER A 207 4.96 -0.87 15.71
C SER A 207 6.26 -1.07 16.52
N PRO A 208 6.26 -0.74 17.84
CA PRO A 208 7.48 -0.77 18.65
C PRO A 208 8.20 -2.12 18.70
N TRP A 209 7.51 -3.21 18.42
CA TRP A 209 8.08 -4.56 18.39
C TRP A 209 8.70 -4.93 17.04
N VAL A 210 8.35 -4.24 15.95
CA VAL A 210 8.94 -4.40 14.60
C VAL A 210 10.29 -3.69 14.52
N LYS A 211 10.38 -2.49 15.09
CA LYS A 211 11.59 -1.65 15.08
C LYS A 211 12.73 -2.19 15.94
N ARG A 212 12.46 -3.13 16.86
CA ARG A 212 13.46 -3.75 17.72
C ARG A 212 14.10 -4.95 17.04
N ARG A 213 15.43 -4.95 16.91
CA ARG A 213 16.23 -6.08 16.39
C ARG A 213 16.65 -7.07 17.49
N ASP A 214 15.80 -7.23 18.51
CA ASP A 214 16.03 -8.22 19.57
C ASP A 214 15.88 -9.64 19.01
N GLN A 215 16.53 -10.62 19.64
CA GLN A 215 16.29 -12.03 19.31
C GLN A 215 14.84 -12.44 19.62
N ALA A 216 14.34 -13.47 18.91
CA ALA A 216 13.01 -14.00 19.15
C ALA A 216 12.79 -14.41 20.62
N THR A 217 11.65 -14.01 21.18
CA THR A 217 11.30 -14.33 22.57
C THR A 217 11.05 -15.83 22.76
N THR A 218 11.25 -16.34 23.98
CA THR A 218 11.02 -17.75 24.32
C THR A 218 9.61 -18.22 23.94
N GLY A 219 8.60 -17.35 24.09
CA GLY A 219 7.23 -17.63 23.68
C GLY A 219 7.04 -17.78 22.17
N GLN A 220 7.71 -16.95 21.37
CA GLN A 220 7.68 -17.02 19.90
C GLN A 220 8.40 -18.29 19.41
N VAL A 221 9.58 -18.58 19.96
CA VAL A 221 10.33 -19.81 19.66
C VAL A 221 9.48 -21.02 19.98
N THR A 222 8.89 -21.09 21.19
CA THR A 222 8.01 -22.19 21.58
C THR A 222 6.82 -22.35 20.63
N THR A 223 6.23 -21.24 20.17
CA THR A 223 5.09 -21.26 19.24
C THR A 223 5.50 -21.81 17.87
N LEU A 224 6.64 -21.37 17.33
CA LEU A 224 7.18 -21.84 16.06
C LEU A 224 7.61 -23.31 16.14
N SER A 225 8.28 -23.72 17.21
CA SER A 225 8.67 -25.12 17.44
C SER A 225 7.46 -26.05 17.54
N LYS A 226 6.37 -25.64 18.20
CA LYS A 226 5.09 -26.39 18.21
C LYS A 226 4.49 -26.57 16.82
N LYS A 227 4.85 -25.72 15.86
CA LYS A 227 4.41 -25.76 14.46
C LYS A 227 5.45 -26.43 13.56
N GLY A 228 6.56 -26.94 14.10
CA GLY A 228 7.62 -27.62 13.36
C GLY A 228 8.54 -26.68 12.57
N ILE A 229 8.57 -25.39 12.91
CA ILE A 229 9.39 -24.38 12.24
C ILE A 229 10.58 -24.01 13.14
N SER A 230 11.80 -24.11 12.61
CA SER A 230 12.99 -23.65 13.33
C SER A 230 12.99 -22.13 13.45
N ALA A 231 13.26 -21.65 14.66
CA ALA A 231 13.37 -20.23 14.98
C ALA A 231 14.83 -19.78 15.19
N GLU A 232 15.79 -20.62 14.84
CA GLU A 232 17.21 -20.30 14.95
C GLU A 232 17.53 -19.05 14.13
N ASN A 233 18.19 -18.09 14.77
CA ASN A 233 18.61 -16.79 14.20
C ASN A 233 17.48 -15.85 13.77
N LEU A 234 16.22 -16.10 14.14
CA LEU A 234 15.16 -15.13 13.87
C LEU A 234 15.19 -13.96 14.86
N SER A 235 15.10 -12.76 14.30
CA SER A 235 14.75 -11.58 15.08
C SER A 235 13.30 -11.68 15.58
N LYS A 236 12.97 -10.89 16.59
CA LYS A 236 11.62 -10.79 17.16
C LYS A 236 10.57 -10.43 16.12
N SER A 237 10.90 -9.55 15.17
CA SER A 237 10.02 -9.10 14.10
C SER A 237 9.77 -10.22 13.08
N GLU A 238 10.84 -10.87 12.59
CA GLU A 238 10.75 -12.00 11.66
C GLU A 238 9.98 -13.18 12.26
N ALA A 239 10.23 -13.50 13.52
CA ALA A 239 9.49 -14.55 14.23
C ALA A 239 8.00 -14.22 14.33
N SER A 240 7.64 -12.96 14.60
CA SER A 240 6.24 -12.52 14.64
C SER A 240 5.55 -12.62 13.27
N ILE A 241 6.24 -12.20 12.19
CA ILE A 241 5.72 -12.30 10.82
C ILE A 241 5.48 -13.77 10.44
N LYS A 242 6.45 -14.66 10.70
CA LYS A 242 6.28 -16.10 10.46
C LYS A 242 5.12 -16.69 11.26
N ILE A 243 4.97 -16.29 12.52
CA ILE A 243 3.84 -16.75 13.35
C ILE A 243 2.51 -16.35 12.71
N ARG A 244 2.38 -15.12 12.22
CA ARG A 244 1.17 -14.68 11.51
C ARG A 244 0.93 -15.48 10.25
N GLU A 245 1.95 -15.74 9.47
CA GLU A 245 1.85 -16.56 8.25
C GLU A 245 1.30 -17.95 8.55
N VAL A 246 1.82 -18.60 9.58
CA VAL A 246 1.32 -19.91 10.00
C VAL A 246 -0.13 -19.83 10.42
N PHE A 247 -0.50 -18.85 11.26
CA PHE A 247 -1.89 -18.72 11.71
C PHE A 247 -2.85 -18.35 10.56
N ALA A 248 -2.42 -17.53 9.61
CA ALA A 248 -3.19 -17.16 8.44
C ALA A 248 -3.44 -18.37 7.52
N LYS A 249 -2.41 -19.20 7.29
CA LYS A 249 -2.55 -20.48 6.57
C LYS A 249 -3.47 -21.46 7.30
N GLU A 250 -3.39 -21.55 8.63
CA GLU A 250 -4.31 -22.39 9.41
C GLU A 250 -5.76 -21.90 9.32
N ARG A 251 -6.00 -20.59 9.34
CA ARG A 251 -7.33 -20.00 9.14
C ARG A 251 -7.86 -20.29 7.74
N LYS A 252 -7.03 -20.12 6.70
CA LYS A 252 -7.37 -20.53 5.32
C LYS A 252 -7.79 -22.00 5.25
N SER A 253 -6.99 -22.90 5.83
CA SER A 253 -7.30 -24.32 5.89
C SER A 253 -8.63 -24.60 6.61
N ARG A 254 -8.91 -23.92 7.73
CA ARG A 254 -10.18 -24.03 8.46
C ARG A 254 -11.37 -23.54 7.63
N ARG A 255 -11.24 -22.40 6.95
CA ARG A 255 -12.28 -21.87 6.05
C ARG A 255 -12.59 -22.86 4.93
N ASN A 256 -11.56 -23.41 4.29
CA ASN A 256 -11.74 -24.43 3.25
C ASN A 256 -12.45 -25.67 3.79
N MET A 257 -12.11 -26.14 5.00
CA MET A 257 -12.83 -27.26 5.62
C MET A 257 -14.28 -26.95 5.99
N GLN A 258 -14.64 -25.67 6.18
CA GLN A 258 -16.01 -25.26 6.47
C GLN A 258 -16.90 -25.28 5.23
N THR A 259 -16.33 -25.01 4.05
CA THR A 259 -17.05 -25.06 2.77
C THR A 259 -16.98 -26.42 2.09
N THR A 260 -15.97 -27.23 2.39
CA THR A 260 -15.82 -28.58 1.81
C THR A 260 -16.72 -29.59 2.53
N PRO A 261 -17.46 -30.46 1.81
CA PRO A 261 -18.24 -31.53 2.43
C PRO A 261 -17.34 -32.53 3.18
N ALA A 262 -17.93 -33.20 4.19
CA ALA A 262 -17.23 -34.21 4.96
C ALA A 262 -16.83 -35.41 4.09
N THR A 263 -15.64 -35.95 4.35
CA THR A 263 -15.15 -37.12 3.60
C THR A 263 -15.93 -38.39 3.96
N GLU A 264 -16.04 -39.32 3.02
CA GLU A 264 -16.73 -40.61 3.24
C GLU A 264 -16.21 -41.36 4.45
N LYS A 265 -14.89 -41.34 4.70
CA LYS A 265 -14.28 -41.95 5.89
C LYS A 265 -14.75 -41.30 7.20
N GLN A 266 -14.93 -39.98 7.22
CA GLN A 266 -15.44 -39.27 8.39
C GLN A 266 -16.92 -39.59 8.63
N ILE A 267 -17.72 -39.59 7.55
CA ILE A 267 -19.15 -39.93 7.61
C ILE A 267 -19.34 -41.38 8.07
N SER A 268 -18.62 -42.33 7.47
CA SER A 268 -18.63 -43.75 7.86
C SER A 268 -18.20 -43.94 9.32
N PHE A 269 -17.17 -43.22 9.78
CA PHE A 269 -16.74 -43.26 11.17
C PHE A 269 -17.82 -42.73 12.13
N LEU A 270 -18.44 -41.59 11.81
CA LEU A 270 -19.53 -40.98 12.59
C LEU A 270 -20.77 -41.91 12.66
N ARG A 271 -21.16 -42.51 11.54
CA ARG A 271 -22.25 -43.50 11.49
C ARG A 271 -21.92 -44.74 12.34
N ARG A 272 -20.68 -45.22 12.29
CA ARG A 272 -20.23 -46.37 13.10
C ARG A 272 -20.29 -46.11 14.61
N ILE A 273 -20.13 -44.87 15.05
CA ILE A 273 -20.24 -44.48 16.46
C ILE A 273 -21.66 -44.02 16.84
N GLY A 274 -22.64 -44.16 15.95
CA GLY A 274 -24.05 -43.87 16.22
C GLY A 274 -24.43 -42.39 16.16
N ILE A 275 -23.59 -41.53 15.57
CA ILE A 275 -23.89 -40.10 15.41
C ILE A 275 -24.57 -39.88 14.06
N SER A 276 -25.71 -39.18 14.04
CA SER A 276 -26.41 -38.83 12.80
C SER A 276 -25.60 -37.84 11.97
N THR A 277 -25.46 -38.14 10.68
CA THR A 277 -24.77 -37.32 9.69
C THR A 277 -25.78 -36.77 8.70
N THR A 278 -25.85 -35.45 8.53
CA THR A 278 -26.60 -34.80 7.44
C THR A 278 -25.79 -34.85 6.14
N GLU A 279 -26.46 -34.77 4.98
CA GLU A 279 -25.79 -34.77 3.66
C GLU A 279 -24.89 -33.54 3.46
N ASP A 280 -25.26 -32.40 4.04
CA ASP A 280 -24.51 -31.14 3.95
C ASP A 280 -23.45 -30.95 5.04
N MET A 281 -23.14 -31.99 5.83
CA MET A 281 -22.18 -31.86 6.93
C MET A 281 -20.80 -31.48 6.39
N SER A 282 -20.26 -30.35 6.85
CA SER A 282 -18.94 -29.89 6.44
C SER A 282 -17.82 -30.73 7.04
N LYS A 283 -16.66 -30.75 6.38
CA LYS A 283 -15.45 -31.44 6.87
C LYS A 283 -15.02 -30.92 8.24
N LEU A 284 -15.22 -29.62 8.52
CA LEU A 284 -14.91 -29.00 9.80
C LEU A 284 -15.86 -29.47 10.90
N GLU A 285 -17.17 -29.51 10.64
CA GLU A 285 -18.17 -30.02 11.59
C GLU A 285 -17.91 -31.48 11.93
N ALA A 286 -17.73 -32.33 10.91
CA ALA A 286 -17.40 -33.73 11.11
C ALA A 286 -16.13 -33.91 11.97
N LYS A 287 -15.09 -33.09 11.73
CA LYS A 287 -13.84 -33.13 12.51
C LYS A 287 -14.05 -32.69 13.97
N ARG A 288 -14.87 -31.66 14.22
CA ARG A 288 -15.20 -31.19 15.57
C ARG A 288 -15.96 -32.26 16.34
N THR A 289 -17.00 -32.83 15.75
CA THR A 289 -17.81 -33.89 16.36
C THR A 289 -16.98 -35.12 16.72
N ILE A 290 -16.06 -35.54 15.84
CA ILE A 290 -15.13 -36.65 16.13
C ILE A 290 -14.17 -36.29 17.28
N ALA A 291 -13.67 -35.05 17.31
CA ALA A 291 -12.76 -34.59 18.36
C ALA A 291 -13.44 -34.52 19.73
N ASP A 292 -14.68 -34.03 19.79
CA ASP A 292 -15.49 -33.94 21.00
C ASP A 292 -15.83 -35.33 21.54
N TRP A 293 -16.20 -36.26 20.65
CA TRP A 293 -16.38 -37.67 21.02
C TRP A 293 -15.10 -38.28 21.61
N ARG A 294 -13.93 -38.02 21.02
CA ARG A 294 -12.64 -38.52 21.53
C ARG A 294 -12.26 -37.93 22.88
N LYS A 295 -12.62 -36.67 23.16
CA LYS A 295 -12.40 -36.05 24.47
C LYS A 295 -13.28 -36.69 25.53
N ASN A 296 -14.56 -36.91 25.23
CA ASN A 296 -15.52 -37.52 26.17
C ASN A 296 -15.23 -38.99 26.46
N LYS A 297 -14.42 -39.66 25.62
CA LYS A 297 -14.01 -41.06 25.80
C LYS A 297 -12.69 -41.25 26.56
N LYS A 298 -11.89 -40.19 26.79
CA LYS A 298 -10.66 -40.35 27.59
C LYS A 298 -11.04 -40.58 29.05
N PRO A 299 -10.67 -41.73 29.67
CA PRO A 299 -10.89 -41.90 31.10
C PRO A 299 -10.08 -40.84 31.84
N VAL A 300 -10.69 -40.25 32.87
CA VAL A 300 -9.99 -39.42 33.85
C VAL A 300 -8.84 -40.28 34.37
N LYS A 301 -7.60 -39.90 34.06
CA LYS A 301 -6.43 -40.49 34.72
C LYS A 301 -6.47 -39.98 36.17
N THR A 302 -7.10 -40.76 37.04
CA THR A 302 -6.84 -40.76 38.49
C THR A 302 -5.40 -41.17 38.76
#